data_AF-A0A972TLR3-F1
#
_entry.id   AF-A0A972TLR3-F1
#
_cell.length_a   1.000
_cell.length_b   1.000
_cell.length_c   1.000
_cell.angle_alpha   90.00
_cell.angle_beta   90.00
_cell.angle_gamma   90.00
#
_symmetry.space_group_name_H-M   'P 1'
#
loop_
_entity.id
_entity.type
_entity.pdbx_description
1 polymer ?
#
loop_
_entity_poly.entity_id
_entity_poly.type
_entity_poly.pdbx_seq_one_letter_code
_entity_poly.pdbx_strand_id
1 'polypeptide(L)'
;MKILEFVAVGVLALLSLTGFLLVGCESGSECEDTVTGNETLNQENVQLQQELESLRSEYEVLSSESEFASRELGELKVTYKSLLEEPLGSDLKNPTWQELKQFLELDETDCQEYITDKFDCEGFTISLRDSAWRRGFRSAYVAIGFGEGNTGHALNAFQTEDKGLVYIDNTEHDAVGYVEVGKIYGTIALDGVKEEFIDTTSEPDEFWESLAYTRYGGNVFDYGYYGTFTQRREFYEQSIDAYNTEVDEYNRAAVAFNQDNNTYSFSQMETWEGKLDSWAKNLEQLSEDLGASKLEPMGIVTSIEVYWN
;
A
#
# COMPACT_ATOMS: atom_id res chain seq x y z
N MET A 1 -7.79 10.72 21.91
CA MET A 1 -8.54 10.92 20.65
C MET A 1 -10.00 10.57 20.94
N LYS A 2 -10.88 11.57 21.02
CA LYS A 2 -12.29 11.41 21.38
C LYS A 2 -13.09 11.17 20.09
N ILE A 3 -13.46 9.92 19.83
CA ILE A 3 -14.46 9.58 18.80
C ILE A 3 -15.34 8.48 19.41
N LEU A 4 -16.39 8.90 20.11
CA LEU A 4 -17.46 8.04 20.59
C LEU A 4 -18.64 8.94 20.95
N GLU A 5 -19.36 9.38 19.93
CA GLU A 5 -20.68 10.02 20.04
C GLU A 5 -21.20 10.22 18.61
N PHE A 6 -21.76 9.21 17.93
CA PHE A 6 -22.63 9.46 16.76
C PHE A 6 -23.62 8.37 16.32
N VAL A 7 -23.89 7.30 17.09
CA VAL A 7 -24.89 6.28 16.65
C VAL A 7 -26.14 6.20 17.55
N ALA A 8 -26.22 6.96 18.64
CA ALA A 8 -27.36 6.87 19.58
C ALA A 8 -28.52 7.88 19.34
N VAL A 9 -28.70 8.39 18.12
CA VAL A 9 -29.78 9.37 17.81
C VAL A 9 -30.81 8.86 16.78
N GLY A 10 -30.61 7.67 16.21
CA GLY A 10 -31.48 7.14 15.14
C GLY A 10 -32.69 6.32 15.56
N VAL A 11 -32.87 5.95 16.84
CA VAL A 11 -33.89 4.96 17.26
C VAL A 11 -34.90 5.50 18.31
N LEU A 12 -34.76 6.75 18.74
CA LEU A 12 -35.65 7.35 19.76
C LEU A 12 -36.81 8.20 19.22
N ALA A 13 -37.13 8.09 17.92
CA ALA A 13 -38.22 8.85 17.29
C ALA A 13 -39.42 8.00 16.81
N LEU A 14 -39.51 6.72 17.19
CA LEU A 14 -40.59 5.82 16.75
C LEU A 14 -41.37 5.12 17.87
N LEU A 15 -41.21 5.56 19.14
CA LEU A 15 -41.96 5.04 20.29
C LEU A 15 -42.90 6.07 20.97
N SER A 16 -43.39 7.08 20.24
CA SER A 16 -44.36 8.04 20.81
C SER A 16 -45.62 8.27 19.99
N LEU A 17 -45.99 7.38 19.06
CA LEU A 17 -47.20 7.57 18.26
C LEU A 17 -48.04 6.30 18.02
N THR A 18 -48.27 5.51 19.06
CA THR A 18 -49.39 4.55 19.09
C THR A 18 -50.24 4.80 20.32
N GLY A 19 -51.08 5.82 20.22
CA GLY A 19 -51.95 6.19 21.32
C GLY A 19 -52.88 7.34 21.01
N PHE A 20 -53.52 7.36 19.85
CA PHE A 20 -54.85 7.99 19.65
C PHE A 20 -55.30 7.85 18.19
N LEU A 21 -56.35 7.06 17.94
CA LEU A 21 -57.49 7.39 17.08
C LEU A 21 -58.39 6.16 16.93
N LEU A 22 -59.28 5.98 17.90
CA LEU A 22 -60.61 5.45 17.61
C LEU A 22 -61.41 6.60 16.97
N VAL A 23 -61.90 6.40 15.75
CA VAL A 23 -63.30 6.60 15.32
C VAL A 23 -63.39 6.50 13.79
N GLY A 24 -64.05 5.43 13.33
CA GLY A 24 -64.99 5.42 12.21
C GLY A 24 -64.45 5.27 10.79
N CYS A 25 -64.65 4.09 10.18
CA CYS A 25 -65.43 3.97 8.94
C CYS A 25 -65.74 2.50 8.58
N GLU A 26 -66.87 2.32 7.92
CA GLU A 26 -67.48 1.06 7.48
C GLU A 26 -66.79 0.46 6.25
N SER A 27 -66.51 -0.84 6.27
CA SER A 27 -66.74 -1.85 5.20
C SER A 27 -65.79 -3.05 5.35
N GLY A 28 -66.38 -4.23 5.51
CA GLY A 28 -65.73 -5.44 6.06
C GLY A 28 -64.95 -6.31 5.08
N SER A 29 -64.24 -5.75 4.09
CA SER A 29 -63.30 -6.53 3.25
C SER A 29 -61.90 -5.95 3.13
N GLU A 30 -61.67 -4.67 3.44
CA GLU A 30 -60.32 -4.06 3.48
C GLU A 30 -59.67 -4.14 4.88
N CYS A 31 -60.43 -4.51 5.91
CA CYS A 31 -59.95 -4.59 7.29
C CYS A 31 -59.17 -5.88 7.59
N GLU A 32 -59.40 -6.95 6.83
CA GLU A 32 -58.78 -8.26 7.09
C GLU A 32 -57.35 -8.35 6.49
N ASP A 33 -57.14 -7.74 5.32
CA ASP A 33 -55.82 -7.60 4.68
C ASP A 33 -54.90 -6.62 5.45
N THR A 34 -55.47 -5.59 6.07
CA THR A 34 -54.70 -4.61 6.87
C THR A 34 -54.33 -5.14 8.26
N VAL A 35 -55.16 -6.00 8.86
CA VAL A 35 -54.84 -6.68 10.12
C VAL A 35 -53.75 -7.74 9.91
N THR A 36 -53.85 -8.56 8.87
CA THR A 36 -52.83 -9.57 8.53
C THR A 36 -51.49 -8.95 8.10
N GLY A 37 -51.53 -7.83 7.38
CA GLY A 37 -50.34 -7.04 7.07
C GLY A 37 -49.63 -6.48 8.30
N ASN A 38 -50.38 -5.94 9.27
CA ASN A 38 -49.82 -5.44 10.53
C ASN A 38 -49.24 -6.55 11.41
N GLU A 39 -49.85 -7.74 11.44
CA GLU A 39 -49.31 -8.88 12.17
C GLU A 39 -47.98 -9.37 11.56
N THR A 40 -47.88 -9.39 10.23
CA THR A 40 -46.64 -9.75 9.51
C THR A 40 -45.53 -8.73 9.78
N LEU A 41 -45.82 -7.43 9.66
CA LEU A 41 -44.89 -6.35 9.99
C LEU A 41 -44.42 -6.40 11.46
N ASN A 42 -45.29 -6.78 12.38
CA ASN A 42 -44.93 -6.90 13.79
C ASN A 42 -44.01 -8.10 14.03
N GLN A 43 -44.22 -9.21 13.32
CA GLN A 43 -43.31 -10.37 13.36
C GLN A 43 -41.93 -10.03 12.77
N GLU A 44 -41.89 -9.33 11.63
CA GLU A 44 -40.63 -8.86 11.02
C GLU A 44 -39.87 -7.91 11.96
N ASN A 45 -40.57 -7.00 12.64
CA ASN A 45 -39.93 -6.11 13.63
C ASN A 45 -39.33 -6.88 14.81
N VAL A 46 -40.01 -7.91 15.31
CA VAL A 46 -39.48 -8.77 16.38
C VAL A 46 -38.24 -9.52 15.90
N GLN A 47 -38.27 -10.05 14.67
CA GLN A 47 -37.14 -10.77 14.10
C GLN A 47 -35.92 -9.84 13.89
N LEU A 48 -36.14 -8.66 13.32
CA LEU A 48 -35.09 -7.66 13.14
C LEU A 48 -34.49 -7.20 14.47
N GLN A 49 -35.30 -7.08 15.52
CA GLN A 49 -34.79 -6.76 16.87
C GLN A 49 -33.91 -7.87 17.44
N GLN A 50 -34.25 -9.13 17.20
CA GLN A 50 -33.45 -10.27 17.63
C GLN A 50 -32.12 -10.36 16.85
N GLU A 51 -32.17 -10.14 15.54
CA GLU A 51 -30.97 -10.10 14.69
C GLU A 51 -30.05 -8.94 15.08
N LEU A 52 -30.61 -7.77 15.37
CA LEU A 52 -29.83 -6.60 15.81
C LEU A 52 -29.15 -6.85 17.16
N GLU A 53 -29.84 -7.48 18.11
CA GLU A 53 -29.24 -7.82 19.41
C GLU A 53 -28.15 -8.89 19.28
N SER A 54 -28.37 -9.89 18.40
CA SER A 54 -27.37 -10.92 18.09
C SER A 54 -26.12 -10.31 17.47
N LEU A 55 -26.29 -9.45 16.47
CA LEU A 55 -25.17 -8.80 15.76
C LEU A 55 -24.40 -7.86 16.70
N ARG A 56 -25.11 -7.18 17.61
CA ARG A 56 -24.48 -6.34 18.62
C ARG A 56 -23.63 -7.16 19.58
N SER A 57 -24.12 -8.30 20.04
CA SER A 57 -23.36 -9.21 20.90
C SER A 57 -22.10 -9.72 20.18
N GLU A 58 -22.20 -10.05 18.89
CA GLU A 58 -21.06 -10.49 18.10
C GLU A 58 -20.01 -9.38 17.91
N TYR A 59 -20.46 -8.15 17.64
CA TYR A 59 -19.60 -6.98 17.56
C TYR A 59 -18.85 -6.71 18.87
N GLU A 60 -19.53 -6.84 20.02
CA GLU A 60 -18.90 -6.65 21.34
C GLU A 60 -17.81 -7.70 21.60
N VAL A 61 -18.04 -8.96 21.22
CA VAL A 61 -17.02 -10.02 21.32
C VAL A 61 -15.84 -9.72 20.41
N LEU A 62 -16.08 -9.45 19.12
CA LEU A 62 -15.02 -9.18 18.14
C LEU A 62 -14.18 -7.95 18.52
N SER A 63 -14.84 -6.90 19.01
CA SER A 63 -14.15 -5.69 19.51
C SER A 63 -13.23 -6.03 20.68
N SER A 64 -13.69 -6.87 21.62
CA SER A 64 -12.88 -7.30 22.76
C SER A 64 -11.67 -8.15 22.36
N GLU A 65 -11.83 -9.04 21.37
CA GLU A 65 -10.75 -9.86 20.83
C GLU A 65 -9.71 -8.99 20.10
N SER A 66 -10.18 -8.01 19.32
CA SER A 66 -9.30 -7.04 18.64
C SER A 66 -8.49 -6.21 19.64
N GLU A 67 -9.10 -5.76 20.74
CA GLU A 67 -8.41 -5.05 21.81
C GLU A 67 -7.40 -5.94 22.55
N PHE A 68 -7.73 -7.21 22.77
CA PHE A 68 -6.84 -8.18 23.38
C PHE A 68 -5.61 -8.45 22.51
N ALA A 69 -5.82 -8.77 21.22
CA ALA A 69 -4.75 -8.99 20.26
C ALA A 69 -3.86 -7.75 20.11
N SER A 70 -4.45 -6.55 20.09
CA SER A 70 -3.70 -5.29 20.04
C SER A 70 -2.80 -5.11 21.26
N ARG A 71 -3.27 -5.51 22.45
CA ARG A 71 -2.49 -5.47 23.69
C ARG A 71 -1.35 -6.47 23.66
N GLU A 72 -1.61 -7.72 23.31
CA GLU A 72 -0.58 -8.76 23.19
C GLU A 72 0.50 -8.36 22.17
N LEU A 73 0.09 -7.78 21.04
CA LEU A 73 1.04 -7.25 20.06
C LEU A 73 1.91 -6.12 20.65
N GLY A 74 1.31 -5.23 21.45
CA GLY A 74 2.04 -4.17 22.15
C GLY A 74 3.05 -4.73 23.16
N GLU A 75 2.65 -5.71 23.97
CA GLU A 75 3.53 -6.37 24.95
C GLU A 75 4.65 -7.17 24.28
N LEU A 76 4.34 -7.85 23.18
CA LEU A 76 5.33 -8.57 22.38
C LEU A 76 6.34 -7.59 21.75
N LYS A 77 5.88 -6.45 21.22
CA LYS A 77 6.76 -5.39 20.70
C LYS A 77 7.68 -4.83 21.76
N VAL A 78 7.18 -4.57 22.98
CA VAL A 78 7.99 -4.10 24.11
C VAL A 78 9.03 -5.15 24.52
N THR A 79 8.62 -6.42 24.63
CA THR A 79 9.52 -7.53 24.97
C THR A 79 10.59 -7.72 23.90
N TYR A 80 10.20 -7.66 22.63
CA TYR A 80 11.09 -7.71 21.49
C TYR A 80 12.11 -6.57 21.54
N LYS A 81 11.66 -5.33 21.76
CA LYS A 81 12.54 -4.17 21.94
C LYS A 81 13.51 -4.36 23.12
N SER A 82 13.06 -4.90 24.24
CA SER A 82 13.94 -5.18 25.39
C SER A 82 14.98 -6.25 25.10
N LEU A 83 14.64 -7.29 24.33
CA LEU A 83 15.60 -8.31 23.87
C LEU A 83 16.61 -7.74 22.87
N LEU A 84 16.17 -6.78 22.06
CA LEU A 84 17.01 -6.04 21.13
C LEU A 84 17.93 -5.01 21.80
N GLU A 85 17.65 -4.60 23.04
CA GLU A 85 18.46 -3.64 23.79
C GLU A 85 19.45 -4.32 24.75
N GLU A 86 19.40 -5.65 24.90
CA GLU A 86 20.47 -6.38 25.58
C GLU A 86 21.78 -6.20 24.77
N PRO A 87 22.89 -5.79 25.41
CA PRO A 87 24.17 -5.65 24.73
C PRO A 87 24.64 -7.04 24.34
N LEU A 88 24.34 -7.41 23.09
CA LEU A 88 24.81 -8.65 22.49
C LEU A 88 26.33 -8.66 22.58
N GLY A 89 26.85 -9.80 23.06
CA GLY A 89 28.28 -10.06 23.11
C GLY A 89 28.95 -9.77 21.75
N SER A 90 30.27 -9.64 21.77
CA SER A 90 31.16 -9.04 20.75
C SER A 90 31.03 -9.45 19.28
N ASP A 91 30.12 -10.35 18.90
CA ASP A 91 29.98 -10.87 17.54
C ASP A 91 28.65 -10.39 16.92
N LEU A 92 28.71 -9.29 16.17
CA LEU A 92 27.60 -8.82 15.33
C LEU A 92 27.32 -9.86 14.24
N LYS A 93 26.05 -10.18 14.00
CA LYS A 93 25.62 -11.17 12.99
C LYS A 93 25.19 -10.52 11.68
N ASN A 94 25.28 -11.28 10.60
CA ASN A 94 24.65 -10.95 9.32
C ASN A 94 23.15 -11.28 9.41
N PRO A 95 22.22 -10.37 9.09
CA PRO A 95 20.79 -10.69 9.10
C PRO A 95 20.40 -11.57 7.89
N THR A 96 19.29 -12.29 7.98
CA THR A 96 18.55 -12.69 6.77
C THR A 96 17.83 -11.47 6.17
N TRP A 97 17.42 -11.52 4.89
CA TRP A 97 16.63 -10.45 4.29
C TRP A 97 15.32 -10.19 5.06
N GLN A 98 14.68 -11.25 5.57
CA GLN A 98 13.46 -11.11 6.36
C GLN A 98 13.72 -10.39 7.70
N GLU A 99 14.80 -10.73 8.40
CA GLU A 99 15.19 -10.03 9.64
C GLU A 99 15.56 -8.58 9.38
N LEU A 100 16.27 -8.29 8.27
CA LEU A 100 16.61 -6.92 7.87
C LEU A 100 15.36 -6.09 7.61
N LYS A 101 14.39 -6.61 6.85
CA LYS A 101 13.11 -5.90 6.62
C LYS A 101 12.35 -5.62 7.92
N GLN A 102 12.22 -6.61 8.79
CA GLN A 102 11.55 -6.44 10.09
C GLN A 102 12.27 -5.42 10.97
N PHE A 103 13.60 -5.36 10.90
CA PHE A 103 14.37 -4.34 11.58
C PHE A 103 14.05 -2.95 11.05
N LEU A 104 14.10 -2.76 9.74
CA LEU A 104 13.82 -1.48 9.08
C LEU A 104 12.40 -0.99 9.40
N GLU A 105 11.38 -1.86 9.25
CA GLU A 105 9.99 -1.56 9.60
C GLU A 105 9.75 -1.12 11.08
N LEU A 106 10.68 -1.48 11.98
CA LEU A 106 10.61 -1.13 13.41
C LEU A 106 11.60 -0.03 13.80
N ASP A 107 12.49 0.36 12.91
CA ASP A 107 13.40 1.46 13.11
C ASP A 107 12.70 2.76 12.73
N GLU A 108 12.96 3.83 13.48
CA GLU A 108 12.31 5.14 13.24
C GLU A 108 13.32 6.16 12.70
N THR A 109 14.47 5.71 12.18
CA THR A 109 15.50 6.65 11.70
C THR A 109 15.01 7.44 10.49
N ASP A 110 14.26 6.80 9.58
CA ASP A 110 13.67 7.42 8.39
C ASP A 110 12.58 8.46 8.73
N CYS A 111 12.00 8.39 9.94
CA CYS A 111 11.03 9.35 10.45
C CYS A 111 11.66 10.65 10.99
N GLN A 112 12.99 10.74 11.01
CA GLN A 112 13.68 11.95 11.45
C GLN A 112 13.66 13.03 10.37
N GLU A 113 13.69 14.30 10.79
CA GLU A 113 13.70 15.42 9.85
C GLU A 113 15.10 15.59 9.24
N TYR A 114 15.17 15.67 7.90
CA TYR A 114 16.40 16.03 7.21
C TYR A 114 16.74 17.50 7.47
N ILE A 115 17.91 17.75 8.06
CA ILE A 115 18.40 19.10 8.36
C ILE A 115 19.78 19.26 7.74
N THR A 116 19.85 20.03 6.65
CA THR A 116 21.11 20.35 5.96
C THR A 116 22.21 20.78 6.93
N ASP A 117 23.41 20.23 6.78
CA ASP A 117 24.61 20.49 7.60
C ASP A 117 24.48 20.15 9.10
N LYS A 118 23.42 19.43 9.52
CA LYS A 118 23.23 19.00 10.92
C LYS A 118 22.81 17.55 11.07
N PHE A 119 21.88 17.12 10.22
CA PHE A 119 21.33 15.77 10.16
C PHE A 119 20.94 15.51 8.71
N ASP A 120 21.95 15.29 7.89
CA ASP A 120 21.84 14.93 6.48
C ASP A 120 22.03 13.41 6.31
N CYS A 121 22.25 12.95 5.07
CA CYS A 121 22.48 11.53 4.76
C CYS A 121 23.52 10.85 5.67
N GLU A 122 24.56 11.57 6.13
CA GLU A 122 25.54 11.01 7.06
C GLU A 122 24.91 10.72 8.43
N GLY A 123 24.06 11.62 8.92
CA GLY A 123 23.32 11.49 10.18
C GLY A 123 22.35 10.30 10.17
N PHE A 124 21.58 10.14 9.09
CA PHE A 124 20.69 9.00 8.90
C PHE A 124 21.47 7.68 8.85
N THR A 125 22.56 7.63 8.07
CA THR A 125 23.41 6.44 7.90
C THR A 125 24.07 6.01 9.22
N ILE A 126 24.58 6.96 10.00
CA ILE A 126 25.20 6.68 11.30
C ILE A 126 24.13 6.20 12.29
N SER A 127 22.96 6.85 12.31
CA SER A 127 21.87 6.49 13.22
C SER A 127 21.35 5.08 12.97
N LEU A 128 21.11 4.72 11.71
CA LEU A 128 20.65 3.38 11.34
C LEU A 128 21.70 2.31 11.65
N ARG A 129 22.98 2.58 11.36
CA ARG A 129 24.09 1.68 11.73
C ARG A 129 24.13 1.43 13.23
N ASP A 130 24.07 2.49 14.04
CA ASP A 130 24.11 2.38 15.50
C ASP A 130 22.86 1.65 16.04
N SER A 131 21.72 1.80 15.35
CA SER A 131 20.48 1.09 15.65
C SER A 131 20.55 -0.41 15.30
N ALA A 132 21.14 -0.74 14.16
CA ALA A 132 21.43 -2.11 13.73
C ALA A 132 22.39 -2.79 14.72
N TRP A 133 23.42 -2.07 15.16
CA TRP A 133 24.38 -2.54 16.16
C TRP A 133 23.75 -2.88 17.51
N ARG A 134 22.87 -2.02 18.02
CA ARG A 134 22.12 -2.32 19.25
C ARG A 134 21.35 -3.62 19.10
N ARG A 135 20.78 -3.86 17.92
CA ARG A 135 20.07 -5.11 17.55
C ARG A 135 20.98 -6.28 17.18
N GLY A 136 22.30 -6.13 17.30
CA GLY A 136 23.29 -7.16 17.00
C GLY A 136 23.52 -7.44 15.52
N PHE A 137 23.04 -6.57 14.63
CA PHE A 137 23.28 -6.70 13.19
C PHE A 137 24.56 -6.01 12.77
N ARG A 138 25.32 -6.66 11.90
CA ARG A 138 26.46 -6.07 11.22
C ARG A 138 25.95 -5.15 10.11
N SER A 139 26.37 -3.90 10.18
CA SER A 139 26.11 -2.88 9.15
C SER A 139 27.40 -2.15 8.83
N ALA A 140 27.58 -1.83 7.54
CA ALA A 140 28.64 -0.95 7.06
C ALA A 140 28.08 0.45 6.78
N TYR A 141 28.94 1.45 6.94
CA TYR A 141 28.73 2.78 6.39
C TYR A 141 29.23 2.78 4.93
N VAL A 142 28.47 3.36 4.01
CA VAL A 142 28.83 3.46 2.60
C VAL A 142 28.84 4.91 2.18
N ALA A 143 29.95 5.36 1.61
CA ALA A 143 30.05 6.65 0.95
C ALA A 143 30.00 6.46 -0.57
N ILE A 144 29.16 7.24 -1.24
CA ILE A 144 28.95 7.23 -2.68
C ILE A 144 29.42 8.57 -3.24
N GLY A 145 30.36 8.51 -4.19
CA GLY A 145 30.73 9.66 -4.99
C GLY A 145 29.90 9.75 -6.25
N PHE A 146 29.51 10.97 -6.62
CA PHE A 146 28.91 11.30 -7.91
C PHE A 146 29.85 12.17 -8.74
N GLY A 147 29.58 12.28 -10.04
CA GLY A 147 30.33 13.15 -10.96
C GLY A 147 30.32 14.64 -10.58
N GLU A 148 31.12 15.44 -11.31
CA GLU A 148 31.36 16.86 -10.99
C GLU A 148 30.08 17.66 -10.72
N GLY A 149 30.06 18.39 -9.60
CA GLY A 149 28.98 19.30 -9.22
C GLY A 149 27.92 18.71 -8.29
N ASN A 150 28.03 17.44 -7.91
CA ASN A 150 27.10 16.80 -6.99
C ASN A 150 27.74 16.50 -5.63
N THR A 151 27.00 16.75 -4.56
CA THR A 151 27.37 16.34 -3.20
C THR A 151 27.28 14.83 -3.12
N GLY A 152 28.28 14.17 -2.54
CA GLY A 152 28.24 12.71 -2.33
C GLY A 152 27.02 12.29 -1.50
N HIS A 153 26.77 10.98 -1.45
CA HIS A 153 25.68 10.39 -0.66
C HIS A 153 26.22 9.37 0.33
N ALA A 154 25.50 9.19 1.43
CA ALA A 154 25.82 8.19 2.45
C ALA A 154 24.62 7.28 2.65
N LEU A 155 24.89 5.97 2.75
CA LEU A 155 23.88 4.96 3.05
C LEU A 155 24.49 3.75 3.76
N ASN A 156 23.70 2.75 4.12
CA ASN A 156 24.17 1.55 4.81
C ASN A 156 24.30 0.34 3.88
N ALA A 157 25.23 -0.57 4.18
CA ALA A 157 25.25 -1.89 3.56
C ALA A 157 25.13 -3.00 4.61
N PHE A 158 24.36 -4.03 4.27
CA PHE A 158 24.13 -5.21 5.07
C PHE A 158 24.51 -6.43 4.27
N GLN A 159 25.41 -7.26 4.80
CA GLN A 159 25.67 -8.58 4.23
C GLN A 159 24.57 -9.49 4.76
N THR A 160 23.64 -9.88 3.90
CA THR A 160 22.61 -10.85 4.28
C THR A 160 23.10 -12.28 4.13
N GLU A 161 22.53 -13.19 4.91
CA GLU A 161 22.86 -14.62 4.84
C GLU A 161 22.29 -15.31 3.60
N ASP A 162 21.17 -14.83 3.07
CA ASP A 162 20.37 -15.51 2.05
C ASP A 162 20.26 -14.75 0.72
N LYS A 163 20.55 -13.44 0.70
CA LYS A 163 20.42 -12.57 -0.49
C LYS A 163 21.69 -11.81 -0.88
N GLY A 164 22.79 -12.02 -0.17
CA GLY A 164 24.05 -11.34 -0.44
C GLY A 164 24.08 -9.91 0.11
N LEU A 165 24.88 -9.05 -0.53
CA LEU A 165 25.04 -7.67 -0.11
C LEU A 165 23.82 -6.83 -0.52
N VAL A 166 23.24 -6.10 0.43
CA VAL A 166 22.11 -5.20 0.21
C VAL A 166 22.49 -3.81 0.70
N TYR A 167 22.21 -2.80 -0.12
CA TYR A 167 22.37 -1.39 0.25
C TYR A 167 21.01 -0.83 0.66
N ILE A 168 20.98 -0.12 1.78
CA ILE A 168 19.77 0.49 2.34
C ILE A 168 20.01 1.99 2.46
N ASP A 169 19.16 2.76 1.78
CA ASP A 169 19.04 4.20 1.96
C ASP A 169 17.82 4.48 2.82
N ASN A 170 18.01 5.24 3.90
CA ASN A 170 16.97 5.60 4.86
C ASN A 170 16.83 7.11 5.03
N THR A 171 17.33 7.90 4.08
CA THR A 171 17.38 9.37 4.17
C THR A 171 16.00 10.02 4.08
N GLU A 172 15.10 9.46 3.26
CA GLU A 172 13.71 9.94 3.12
C GLU A 172 12.68 8.91 3.60
N HIS A 173 12.95 7.64 3.33
CA HIS A 173 12.17 6.46 3.71
C HIS A 173 13.08 5.25 3.57
N ASP A 174 12.76 4.13 4.22
CA ASP A 174 13.52 2.90 4.01
C ASP A 174 13.36 2.39 2.57
N ALA A 175 14.50 2.31 1.86
CA ALA A 175 14.56 1.86 0.48
C ALA A 175 15.83 1.04 0.21
N VAL A 176 15.74 0.15 -0.78
CA VAL A 176 16.91 -0.52 -1.33
C VAL A 176 17.63 0.43 -2.29
N GLY A 177 18.90 0.71 -2.00
CA GLY A 177 19.78 1.45 -2.88
C GLY A 177 20.39 0.54 -3.96
N TYR A 178 20.37 0.99 -5.21
CA TYR A 178 21.03 0.31 -6.33
C TYR A 178 22.23 1.13 -6.78
N VAL A 179 23.42 0.62 -6.47
CA VAL A 179 24.70 1.31 -6.68
C VAL A 179 25.63 0.48 -7.54
N GLU A 180 26.12 1.06 -8.64
CA GLU A 180 27.14 0.48 -9.50
C GLU A 180 27.95 1.60 -10.17
N VAL A 181 29.28 1.53 -10.14
CA VAL A 181 30.13 2.55 -10.75
C VAL A 181 29.85 2.69 -12.24
N GLY A 182 29.63 3.92 -12.70
CA GLY A 182 29.27 4.24 -14.08
C GLY A 182 27.77 4.11 -14.38
N LYS A 183 26.94 3.77 -13.38
CA LYS A 183 25.49 3.72 -13.49
C LYS A 183 24.83 4.84 -12.69
N ILE A 184 23.57 5.12 -13.01
CA ILE A 184 22.78 6.08 -12.25
C ILE A 184 22.39 5.48 -10.90
N TYR A 185 22.57 6.23 -9.82
CA TYR A 185 22.05 5.81 -8.52
C TYR A 185 20.53 5.85 -8.53
N GLY A 186 19.93 4.83 -7.92
CA GLY A 186 18.49 4.77 -7.75
C GLY A 186 18.09 3.99 -6.52
N THR A 187 16.85 4.19 -6.12
CA THR A 187 16.23 3.53 -4.97
C THR A 187 14.93 2.87 -5.39
N ILE A 188 14.58 1.79 -4.69
CA ILE A 188 13.25 1.18 -4.73
C ILE A 188 12.80 1.00 -3.29
N ALA A 189 11.61 1.49 -2.95
CA ALA A 189 11.00 1.27 -1.65
C ALA A 189 10.92 -0.23 -1.33
N LEU A 190 10.97 -0.61 -0.05
CA LEU A 190 11.04 -2.02 0.35
C LEU A 190 9.90 -2.88 -0.20
N ASP A 191 8.70 -2.31 -0.37
CA ASP A 191 7.50 -2.94 -0.91
C ASP A 191 7.51 -3.11 -2.44
N GLY A 192 8.29 -2.30 -3.16
CA GLY A 192 8.52 -2.38 -4.60
C GLY A 192 9.56 -3.44 -5.01
N VAL A 193 10.30 -4.02 -4.06
CA VAL A 193 11.29 -5.08 -4.33
C VAL A 193 10.62 -6.45 -4.26
N LYS A 194 10.28 -7.01 -5.42
CA LYS A 194 9.52 -8.26 -5.56
C LYS A 194 10.21 -9.26 -6.47
N GLU A 195 10.17 -10.54 -6.09
CA GLU A 195 10.68 -11.62 -6.95
C GLU A 195 9.71 -11.97 -8.08
N GLU A 196 8.42 -11.75 -7.89
CA GLU A 196 7.37 -11.96 -8.89
C GLU A 196 6.59 -10.66 -9.04
N PHE A 197 6.34 -10.27 -10.29
CA PHE A 197 5.75 -8.97 -10.62
C PHE A 197 4.98 -9.03 -11.93
N ILE A 198 4.19 -8.00 -12.21
CA ILE A 198 3.41 -7.88 -13.44
C ILE A 198 4.35 -7.80 -14.65
N ASP A 199 4.10 -8.67 -15.63
CA ASP A 199 4.80 -8.69 -16.90
C ASP A 199 4.40 -7.47 -17.73
N THR A 200 5.40 -6.72 -18.21
CA THR A 200 5.25 -5.46 -18.96
C THR A 200 5.91 -5.57 -20.33
N THR A 201 6.02 -6.80 -20.86
CA THR A 201 6.57 -7.06 -22.19
C THR A 201 5.56 -6.89 -23.32
N SER A 202 4.27 -6.72 -23.00
CA SER A 202 3.22 -6.37 -23.96
C SER A 202 3.37 -4.92 -24.44
N GLU A 203 2.55 -4.50 -25.40
CA GLU A 203 2.49 -3.10 -25.80
C GLU A 203 1.68 -2.27 -24.77
N PRO A 204 2.09 -1.03 -24.46
CA PRO A 204 1.38 -0.17 -23.49
C PRO A 204 -0.08 0.09 -23.85
N ASP A 205 -0.42 0.19 -25.14
CA ASP A 205 -1.78 0.42 -25.64
C ASP A 205 -2.67 -0.84 -25.68
N GLU A 206 -2.08 -1.99 -25.35
CA GLU A 206 -2.76 -3.28 -25.17
C GLU A 206 -2.84 -3.69 -23.69
N PHE A 207 -2.44 -2.82 -22.75
CA PHE A 207 -2.40 -3.13 -21.31
C PHE A 207 -3.78 -3.26 -20.63
N TRP A 208 -4.86 -3.34 -21.41
CA TRP A 208 -6.21 -3.68 -20.96
C TRP A 208 -6.49 -5.19 -21.02
N GLU A 209 -5.60 -5.98 -21.63
CA GLU A 209 -5.70 -7.44 -21.68
C GLU A 209 -5.49 -8.09 -20.30
N SER A 210 -5.60 -9.43 -20.23
CA SER A 210 -5.38 -10.16 -18.99
C SER A 210 -3.95 -10.01 -18.49
N LEU A 211 -3.78 -9.65 -17.21
CA LEU A 211 -2.45 -9.52 -16.61
C LEU A 211 -1.70 -10.86 -16.60
N ALA A 212 -0.45 -10.81 -17.02
CA ALA A 212 0.52 -11.86 -16.83
C ALA A 212 1.50 -11.48 -15.72
N TYR A 213 2.07 -12.49 -15.05
CA TYR A 213 3.09 -12.32 -14.03
C TYR A 213 4.34 -13.09 -14.43
N THR A 214 5.49 -12.53 -14.07
CA THR A 214 6.79 -13.14 -14.33
C THR A 214 7.66 -13.09 -13.07
N ARG A 215 8.57 -14.05 -12.97
CA ARG A 215 9.53 -14.15 -11.86
C ARG A 215 10.89 -13.66 -12.32
N TYR A 216 11.51 -12.77 -11.54
CA TYR A 216 12.87 -12.34 -11.77
C TYR A 216 13.84 -13.52 -11.62
N GLY A 217 14.66 -13.75 -12.64
CA GLY A 217 15.59 -14.87 -12.69
C GLY A 217 16.92 -14.65 -11.94
N GLY A 218 17.18 -13.43 -11.47
CA GLY A 218 18.43 -13.04 -10.80
C GLY A 218 18.23 -12.64 -9.34
N ASN A 219 19.22 -11.95 -8.77
CA ASN A 219 19.10 -11.37 -7.45
C ASN A 219 18.40 -10.00 -7.54
N VAL A 220 17.33 -9.80 -6.76
CA VAL A 220 16.55 -8.55 -6.74
C VAL A 220 17.33 -7.34 -6.19
N PHE A 221 18.51 -7.57 -5.62
CA PHE A 221 19.42 -6.52 -5.14
C PHE A 221 20.53 -6.17 -6.15
N ASP A 222 20.61 -6.88 -7.28
CA ASP A 222 21.55 -6.53 -8.34
C ASP A 222 21.04 -5.34 -9.16
N TYR A 223 21.96 -4.56 -9.72
CA TYR A 223 21.62 -3.42 -10.58
C TYR A 223 20.75 -3.80 -11.80
N GLY A 224 20.87 -5.05 -12.29
CA GLY A 224 20.00 -5.57 -13.34
C GLY A 224 18.52 -5.51 -12.99
N TYR A 225 18.16 -5.76 -11.72
CA TYR A 225 16.78 -5.69 -11.25
C TYR A 225 16.26 -4.25 -11.30
N TYR A 226 17.09 -3.29 -10.88
CA TYR A 226 16.77 -1.87 -10.99
C TYR A 226 16.54 -1.43 -12.44
N GLY A 227 17.30 -1.98 -13.40
CA GLY A 227 17.04 -1.78 -14.83
C GLY A 227 15.67 -2.28 -15.26
N THR A 228 15.29 -3.49 -14.84
CA THR A 228 13.95 -4.05 -15.08
C THR A 228 12.85 -3.22 -14.42
N PHE A 229 13.03 -2.81 -13.16
CA PHE A 229 12.09 -1.92 -12.46
C PHE A 229 11.89 -0.59 -13.21
N THR A 230 12.98 0.02 -13.67
CA THR A 230 12.93 1.27 -14.44
C THR A 230 12.13 1.10 -15.74
N GLN A 231 12.33 0.00 -16.47
CA GLN A 231 11.55 -0.31 -17.68
C GLN A 231 10.06 -0.49 -17.38
N ARG A 232 9.73 -1.17 -16.27
CA ARG A 232 8.33 -1.35 -15.84
C ARG A 232 7.66 -0.03 -15.47
N ARG A 233 8.42 0.89 -14.86
CA ARG A 233 7.99 2.26 -14.58
C ARG A 233 7.73 3.08 -15.84
N GLU A 234 8.63 2.99 -16.82
CA GLU A 234 8.45 3.63 -18.13
C GLU A 234 7.23 3.07 -18.85
N PHE A 235 7.03 1.75 -18.83
CA PHE A 235 5.84 1.10 -19.37
C PHE A 235 4.54 1.61 -18.71
N TYR A 236 4.54 1.77 -17.38
CA TYR A 236 3.39 2.32 -16.65
C TYR A 236 3.05 3.74 -17.11
N GLU A 237 4.04 4.61 -17.25
CA GLU A 237 3.86 5.98 -17.74
C GLU A 237 3.31 6.01 -19.17
N GLN A 238 3.88 5.20 -20.07
CA GLN A 238 3.39 5.06 -21.44
C GLN A 238 1.97 4.49 -21.50
N SER A 239 1.62 3.57 -20.60
CA SER A 239 0.28 2.98 -20.52
C SER A 239 -0.76 3.99 -20.02
N ILE A 240 -0.39 4.89 -19.10
CA ILE A 240 -1.24 6.02 -18.70
C ILE A 240 -1.51 6.95 -19.87
N ASP A 241 -0.48 7.32 -20.63
CA ASP A 241 -0.63 8.21 -21.79
C ASP A 241 -1.51 7.58 -22.88
N ALA A 242 -1.32 6.28 -23.14
CA ALA A 242 -2.15 5.52 -24.07
C ALA A 242 -3.61 5.42 -23.59
N TYR A 243 -3.82 5.12 -22.30
CA TYR A 243 -5.15 5.09 -21.69
C TYR A 243 -5.86 6.45 -21.80
N ASN A 244 -5.18 7.55 -21.48
CA ASN A 244 -5.76 8.89 -21.57
C ASN A 244 -6.13 9.25 -23.01
N THR A 245 -5.29 8.87 -23.97
CA THR A 245 -5.57 9.05 -25.41
C THR A 245 -6.83 8.28 -25.83
N GLU A 246 -6.96 7.04 -25.36
CA GLU A 246 -8.13 6.18 -25.63
C GLU A 246 -9.41 6.74 -24.99
N VAL A 247 -9.33 7.24 -23.76
CA VAL A 247 -10.45 7.91 -23.07
C VAL A 247 -10.92 9.14 -23.85
N ASP A 248 -9.99 9.94 -24.37
CA ASP A 248 -10.29 11.09 -25.21
C ASP A 248 -10.98 10.69 -26.52
N GLU A 249 -10.59 9.57 -27.12
CA GLU A 249 -11.25 9.00 -28.30
C GLU A 249 -12.67 8.50 -27.99
N TYR A 250 -12.83 7.76 -26.90
CA TYR A 250 -14.13 7.30 -26.41
C TYR A 250 -15.07 8.47 -26.16
N ASN A 251 -14.59 9.54 -25.49
CA ASN A 251 -15.38 10.74 -25.22
C ASN A 251 -15.83 11.43 -26.52
N ARG A 252 -14.95 11.54 -27.52
CA ARG A 252 -15.33 12.06 -28.86
C ARG A 252 -16.38 11.17 -29.53
N ALA A 253 -16.23 9.86 -29.46
CA ALA A 253 -17.17 8.89 -30.02
C ALA A 253 -18.54 8.96 -29.34
N ALA A 254 -18.59 9.09 -28.01
CA ALA A 254 -19.81 9.22 -27.23
C ALA A 254 -20.61 10.49 -27.60
N VAL A 255 -19.92 11.62 -27.81
CA VAL A 255 -20.57 12.84 -28.31
C VAL A 255 -21.16 12.61 -29.71
N ALA A 256 -20.41 11.97 -30.62
CA ALA A 256 -20.90 11.70 -31.96
C ALA A 256 -22.08 10.72 -31.99
N PHE A 257 -22.06 9.71 -31.11
CA PHE A 257 -23.16 8.75 -30.91
C PHE A 257 -24.47 9.46 -30.50
N ASN A 258 -24.37 10.42 -29.57
CA ASN A 258 -25.52 11.19 -29.07
C ASN A 258 -26.07 12.22 -30.07
N GLN A 259 -25.33 12.53 -31.14
CA GLN A 259 -25.73 13.50 -32.17
C GLN A 259 -26.39 12.84 -33.40
N ASP A 260 -26.94 11.63 -33.26
CA ASP A 260 -27.63 10.86 -34.32
C ASP A 260 -26.78 10.57 -35.57
N ASN A 261 -25.44 10.64 -35.48
CA ASN A 261 -24.57 10.35 -36.63
C ASN A 261 -24.46 8.86 -36.95
N ASN A 262 -25.05 7.97 -36.13
CA ASN A 262 -25.08 6.52 -36.30
C ASN A 262 -23.70 5.88 -36.60
N THR A 263 -22.62 6.56 -36.20
CA THR A 263 -21.22 6.17 -36.47
C THR A 263 -20.80 4.96 -35.63
N TYR A 264 -21.36 4.84 -34.42
CA TYR A 264 -21.06 3.77 -33.47
C TYR A 264 -22.37 3.11 -33.04
N SER A 265 -22.34 1.80 -32.81
CA SER A 265 -23.44 1.07 -32.20
C SER A 265 -23.30 1.03 -30.67
N PHE A 266 -24.41 0.83 -29.96
CA PHE A 266 -24.40 0.69 -28.51
C PHE A 266 -23.43 -0.42 -28.03
N SER A 267 -23.44 -1.58 -28.71
CA SER A 267 -22.56 -2.70 -28.37
C SER A 267 -21.07 -2.38 -28.56
N GLN A 268 -20.72 -1.54 -29.54
CA GLN A 268 -19.34 -1.07 -29.70
C GLN A 268 -18.94 -0.14 -28.55
N MET A 269 -19.83 0.78 -28.14
CA MET A 269 -19.57 1.67 -27.01
C MET A 269 -19.42 0.89 -25.69
N GLU A 270 -20.29 -0.09 -25.44
CA GLU A 270 -20.25 -0.97 -24.26
C GLU A 270 -18.95 -1.81 -24.21
N THR A 271 -18.52 -2.34 -25.36
CA THR A 271 -17.24 -3.07 -25.46
C THR A 271 -16.05 -2.15 -25.17
N TRP A 272 -16.09 -0.91 -25.68
CA TRP A 272 -15.05 0.08 -25.46
C TRP A 272 -14.98 0.53 -24.00
N GLU A 273 -16.12 0.76 -23.37
CA GLU A 273 -16.21 1.07 -21.93
C GLU A 273 -15.61 -0.07 -21.09
N GLY A 274 -15.94 -1.33 -21.42
CA GLY A 274 -15.35 -2.50 -20.76
C GLY A 274 -13.81 -2.59 -20.93
N LYS A 275 -13.29 -2.23 -22.11
CA LYS A 275 -11.84 -2.11 -22.35
C LYS A 275 -11.21 -1.07 -21.41
N LEU A 276 -11.80 0.12 -21.33
CA LEU A 276 -11.28 1.21 -20.47
C LEU A 276 -11.33 0.85 -18.98
N ASP A 277 -12.38 0.16 -18.53
CA ASP A 277 -12.49 -0.32 -17.14
C ASP A 277 -11.40 -1.36 -16.81
N SER A 278 -11.18 -2.34 -17.70
CA SER A 278 -10.09 -3.33 -17.54
C SER A 278 -8.72 -2.65 -17.49
N TRP A 279 -8.48 -1.70 -18.38
CA TRP A 279 -7.22 -0.96 -18.43
C TRP A 279 -6.96 -0.15 -17.14
N ALA A 280 -7.98 0.56 -16.64
CA ALA A 280 -7.85 1.33 -15.40
C ALA A 280 -7.47 0.43 -14.21
N LYS A 281 -8.09 -0.75 -14.10
CA LYS A 281 -7.76 -1.75 -13.07
C LYS A 281 -6.35 -2.32 -13.21
N ASN A 282 -5.87 -2.51 -14.43
CA ASN A 282 -4.51 -2.97 -14.67
C ASN A 282 -3.48 -1.90 -14.31
N LEU A 283 -3.77 -0.63 -14.60
CA LEU A 283 -2.93 0.51 -14.18
C LEU A 283 -2.88 0.63 -12.65
N GLU A 284 -4.00 0.48 -11.95
CA GLU A 284 -4.04 0.47 -10.48
C GLU A 284 -3.15 -0.65 -9.91
N GLN A 285 -3.32 -1.88 -10.40
CA GLN A 285 -2.51 -3.03 -9.99
C GLN A 285 -1.03 -2.84 -10.29
N LEU A 286 -0.66 -2.26 -11.45
CA LEU A 286 0.73 -1.99 -11.78
C LEU A 286 1.32 -0.89 -10.87
N SER A 287 0.53 0.13 -10.52
CA SER A 287 0.94 1.15 -9.56
C SER A 287 1.23 0.55 -8.19
N GLU A 288 0.35 -0.32 -7.68
CA GLU A 288 0.57 -1.06 -6.44
C GLU A 288 1.77 -2.01 -6.55
N ASP A 289 1.99 -2.59 -7.73
CA ASP A 289 3.08 -3.52 -7.95
C ASP A 289 4.46 -2.85 -7.93
N LEU A 290 4.53 -1.61 -8.41
CA LEU A 290 5.73 -0.77 -8.40
C LEU A 290 6.03 -0.14 -7.02
N GLY A 291 5.07 -0.11 -6.11
CA GLY A 291 5.22 0.43 -4.75
C GLY A 291 5.36 1.95 -4.70
N ALA A 292 5.63 2.49 -3.52
CA ALA A 292 5.65 3.94 -3.26
C ALA A 292 6.85 4.71 -3.87
N SER A 293 7.64 4.08 -4.74
CA SER A 293 8.94 4.59 -5.17
C SER A 293 8.82 5.81 -6.09
N LYS A 294 9.37 6.95 -5.64
CA LYS A 294 9.73 8.07 -6.52
C LYS A 294 11.14 7.84 -7.04
N LEU A 295 11.27 7.73 -8.36
CA LEU A 295 12.57 7.57 -9.02
C LEU A 295 13.17 8.96 -9.24
N GLU A 296 13.85 9.51 -8.23
CA GLU A 296 14.63 10.74 -8.38
C GLU A 296 16.12 10.39 -8.45
N PRO A 297 16.70 10.29 -9.66
CA PRO A 297 18.10 9.92 -9.79
C PRO A 297 19.01 11.03 -9.26
N MET A 298 19.83 10.71 -8.26
CA MET A 298 20.80 11.68 -7.72
C MET A 298 21.96 11.93 -8.69
N GLY A 299 22.41 10.92 -9.45
CA GLY A 299 23.49 11.09 -10.43
C GLY A 299 24.21 9.80 -10.80
N ILE A 300 25.22 9.90 -11.68
CA ILE A 300 26.08 8.78 -12.06
C ILE A 300 27.09 8.53 -10.94
N VAL A 301 27.12 7.30 -10.43
CA VAL A 301 28.05 6.85 -9.39
C VAL A 301 29.47 6.79 -9.95
N THR A 302 30.41 7.47 -9.31
CA THR A 302 31.84 7.49 -9.69
C THR A 302 32.71 6.69 -8.73
N SER A 303 32.30 6.56 -7.47
CA SER A 303 33.01 5.78 -6.45
C SER A 303 32.04 5.23 -5.41
N ILE A 304 32.40 4.09 -4.84
CA ILE A 304 31.68 3.44 -3.74
C ILE A 304 32.73 3.02 -2.72
N GLU A 305 32.65 3.54 -1.50
CA GLU A 305 33.56 3.22 -0.41
C GLU A 305 32.76 2.59 0.72
N VAL A 306 33.11 1.36 1.11
CA VAL A 306 32.38 0.59 2.12
C VAL A 306 33.24 0.40 3.35
N TYR A 307 32.74 0.89 4.48
CA TYR A 307 33.40 0.89 5.78
C TYR A 307 32.67 -0.09 6.71
N TRP A 308 33.14 -1.34 6.70
CA TRP A 308 32.72 -2.34 7.67
C TRP A 308 33.35 -2.05 9.02
N ASN A 309 32.60 -2.36 10.06
CA ASN A 309 33.13 -2.49 11.40
C ASN A 309 33.59 -3.93 11.68
#